data_AF-A0A7W3IZ04-F1
#
_entry.id   AF-A0A7W3IZ04-F1
#
_cell.length_a   1.000
_cell.length_b   1.000
_cell.length_c   1.000
_cell.angle_alpha   90.00
_cell.angle_beta   90.00
_cell.angle_gamma   90.00
#
_symmetry.space_group_name_H-M   'P 1'
#
loop_
_entity.id
_entity.type
_entity.pdbx_description
1 polymer ?
#
loop_
_entity_poly.entity_id
_entity_poly.type
_entity_poly.pdbx_seq_one_letter_code
_entity_poly.pdbx_strand_id
1 'polypeptide(L)'
;MTMNDSPHLSSRELAAARNHTGDLASNDHDDFSPAAARHLSRCAVCKLRMNRLKRSEDLPPPSLALAARLSSDTPLVSTRLLQAMQSTHTADLRPAVGELWRAGQDEALLVWVRDIVGTHSVEVVPVALDISLADETSIPIEPDATVLGIGALALVSLRTHIHVDAFINRLDVIDLRAEVEEVILATREHRLPTGVTLADRDQWNSATAKVDRDELHNQLLLLNPAVWDGQPDVIEASDGRQGLQSTTESGVERAATVDPEPDGFWQRRFEMVGDELEARIFGVRCHRTQRMSQHVNELTLESFFKAFYLDTTVLAVVANRHRDPGRVFDLSPILEALEPLTRIEGDADAVVVSVPSDAPSNEWESVLLTRAHMRTGINLPAGETSTPMFTISGFGLVDTLAKYLDGAIVAWEVLDGSEPRLHGINVHDAAHRHALDSASRVRTEGSRARTPEKLSGWQLDPTTESAVARFVAAAASDTNLDAAIAELDLEEPDD
;
A
#
# COMPACT_ATOMS: atom_id res chain seq x y z
N MET A 1 -71.00 50.21 30.10
CA MET A 1 -70.64 50.07 31.52
C MET A 1 -70.03 48.69 31.67
N THR A 2 -68.72 48.64 31.98
CA THR A 2 -67.88 47.49 32.39
C THR A 2 -67.83 46.27 31.46
N MET A 3 -66.73 46.11 30.71
CA MET A 3 -65.52 45.34 31.07
C MET A 3 -65.63 43.87 30.65
N ASN A 4 -64.83 43.47 29.65
CA ASN A 4 -64.19 42.16 29.68
C ASN A 4 -62.89 42.25 28.88
N ASP A 5 -61.80 42.28 29.65
CA ASP A 5 -60.41 42.40 29.21
C ASP A 5 -59.88 41.03 28.77
N SER A 6 -59.26 41.00 27.59
CA SER A 6 -58.38 39.93 27.13
C SER A 6 -56.99 40.11 27.73
N PRO A 7 -56.33 39.07 28.26
CA PRO A 7 -54.94 39.18 28.66
C PRO A 7 -54.03 39.03 27.42
N HIS A 8 -53.35 40.12 27.07
CA HIS A 8 -52.17 40.10 26.21
C HIS A 8 -51.00 39.50 27.00
N LEU A 9 -50.50 38.34 26.58
CA LEU A 9 -49.19 37.83 26.98
C LEU A 9 -48.10 38.70 26.34
N SER A 10 -47.11 39.09 27.14
CA SER A 10 -46.05 40.01 26.73
C SER A 10 -44.96 39.30 25.93
N SER A 11 -44.39 39.98 24.93
CA SER A 11 -43.26 39.52 24.11
C SER A 11 -41.96 39.23 24.89
N ARG A 12 -41.98 39.35 26.22
CA ARG A 12 -40.86 38.97 27.11
C ARG A 12 -40.96 37.55 27.67
N GLU A 13 -42.12 36.90 27.60
CA GLU A 13 -42.29 35.51 28.06
C GLU A 13 -42.05 34.47 26.95
N LEU A 14 -42.06 34.89 25.68
CA LEU A 14 -41.67 34.07 24.51
C LEU A 14 -40.14 33.99 24.31
N ALA A 15 -39.35 34.77 25.05
CA ALA A 15 -37.89 34.80 24.97
C ALA A 15 -37.18 33.87 25.96
N ALA A 16 -37.91 33.22 26.89
CA ALA A 16 -37.30 32.38 27.94
C ALA A 16 -37.44 30.86 27.70
N ALA A 17 -38.08 30.41 26.63
CA ALA A 17 -38.24 28.98 26.29
C ALA A 17 -37.30 28.49 25.17
N ARG A 18 -36.34 29.31 24.73
CA ARG A 18 -35.49 29.03 23.55
C ARG A 18 -34.07 28.55 23.85
N ASN A 19 -33.70 28.38 25.13
CA ASN A 19 -32.31 28.07 25.54
C ASN A 19 -32.11 26.74 26.30
N HIS A 20 -33.03 25.77 26.20
CA HIS A 20 -32.83 24.46 26.83
C HIS A 20 -33.40 23.30 26.00
N THR A 21 -32.76 22.98 24.88
CA THR A 21 -32.72 21.62 24.29
C THR A 21 -31.51 21.56 23.35
N GLY A 22 -30.33 21.63 23.94
CA GLY A 22 -29.09 21.27 23.28
C GLY A 22 -28.44 20.19 24.13
N ASP A 23 -28.93 18.96 24.01
CA ASP A 23 -28.15 17.74 24.28
C ASP A 23 -29.01 16.49 24.03
N LEU A 24 -28.38 15.49 23.39
CA LEU A 24 -28.81 14.08 23.25
C LEU A 24 -29.83 13.73 22.14
N ALA A 25 -29.33 13.64 20.90
CA ALA A 25 -29.67 12.57 19.94
C ALA A 25 -28.69 12.57 18.74
N SER A 26 -27.44 12.15 18.96
CA SER A 26 -26.56 11.71 17.88
C SER A 26 -26.96 10.28 17.47
N ASN A 27 -27.66 10.16 16.33
CA ASN A 27 -27.65 8.92 15.57
C ASN A 27 -26.44 9.03 14.63
N ASP A 28 -25.30 8.63 15.19
CA ASP A 28 -24.02 8.43 14.55
C ASP A 28 -24.11 7.27 13.55
N HIS A 29 -24.40 7.57 12.29
CA HIS A 29 -23.99 6.70 11.19
C HIS A 29 -23.40 7.55 10.05
N ASP A 30 -22.11 7.30 9.84
CA ASP A 30 -21.26 7.67 8.71
C ASP A 30 -20.55 9.03 8.71
N ASP A 31 -20.02 9.44 9.87
CA ASP A 31 -19.05 10.53 9.93
C ASP A 31 -17.62 10.01 9.65
N PHE A 32 -17.34 9.70 8.38
CA PHE A 32 -15.95 9.61 7.93
C PHE A 32 -15.36 11.01 7.93
N SER A 33 -14.24 11.19 8.63
CA SER A 33 -13.60 12.50 8.69
C SER A 33 -13.29 13.03 7.27
N PRO A 34 -13.38 14.34 7.02
CA PRO A 34 -13.08 14.94 5.72
C PRO A 34 -11.66 14.66 5.21
N ALA A 35 -10.76 14.21 6.10
CA ALA A 35 -9.43 13.74 5.76
C ALA A 35 -9.44 12.28 5.28
N ALA A 36 -10.23 11.41 5.91
CA ALA A 36 -10.44 10.03 5.46
C ALA A 36 -11.12 10.00 4.08
N ALA A 37 -12.17 10.77 3.86
CA ALA A 37 -12.82 10.86 2.55
C ALA A 37 -11.88 11.38 1.44
N ARG A 38 -10.96 12.30 1.78
CA ARG A 38 -9.91 12.80 0.88
C ARG A 38 -8.86 11.74 0.56
N HIS A 39 -8.46 10.97 1.56
CA HIS A 39 -7.50 9.89 1.40
C HIS A 39 -8.10 8.76 0.54
N LEU A 40 -9.33 8.34 0.84
CA LEU A 40 -10.05 7.30 0.09
C LEU A 40 -10.28 7.65 -1.38
N SER A 41 -10.34 8.94 -1.71
CA SER A 41 -10.55 9.43 -3.08
C SER A 41 -9.26 9.73 -3.85
N ARG A 42 -8.09 9.73 -3.19
CA ARG A 42 -6.78 9.97 -3.83
C ARG A 42 -5.90 8.73 -3.88
N CYS A 43 -5.98 7.87 -2.87
CA CYS A 43 -5.22 6.65 -2.82
C CYS A 43 -5.89 5.56 -3.69
N ALA A 44 -5.18 5.07 -4.72
CA ALA A 44 -5.65 4.04 -5.63
C ALA A 44 -6.00 2.73 -4.90
N VAL A 45 -5.20 2.36 -3.90
CA VAL A 45 -5.42 1.20 -3.02
C VAL A 45 -6.71 1.35 -2.22
N CYS A 46 -6.97 2.54 -1.67
CA CYS A 46 -8.21 2.81 -0.93
C CYS A 46 -9.44 2.78 -1.84
N LYS A 47 -9.33 3.22 -3.09
CA LYS A 47 -10.41 3.10 -4.08
C LYS A 47 -10.71 1.64 -4.43
N LEU A 48 -9.68 0.83 -4.64
CA LEU A 48 -9.80 -0.59 -4.92
C LEU A 48 -10.46 -1.34 -3.75
N ARG A 49 -10.03 -1.05 -2.51
CA ARG A 49 -10.64 -1.61 -1.29
C ARG A 49 -12.09 -1.16 -1.08
N MET A 50 -12.41 0.11 -1.34
CA MET A 50 -13.79 0.59 -1.25
C MET A 50 -14.72 -0.05 -2.28
N ASN A 51 -14.20 -0.32 -3.48
CA ASN A 51 -14.94 -1.01 -4.53
C ASN A 51 -15.15 -2.50 -4.23
N ARG A 52 -14.26 -3.13 -3.46
CA ARG A 52 -14.40 -4.51 -2.99
C ARG A 52 -15.40 -4.61 -1.82
N LEU A 53 -15.34 -3.69 -0.87
CA LEU A 53 -16.31 -3.55 0.24
C LEU A 53 -17.74 -3.32 -0.27
N LYS A 54 -17.91 -2.46 -1.29
CA LYS A 54 -19.21 -2.24 -1.92
C LYS A 54 -19.77 -3.48 -2.63
N ARG A 55 -18.91 -4.42 -3.04
CA ARG A 55 -19.34 -5.70 -3.65
C ARG A 55 -19.69 -6.76 -2.61
N SER A 56 -19.14 -6.70 -1.40
CA SER A 56 -19.48 -7.63 -0.31
C SER A 56 -20.78 -7.27 0.42
N GLU A 57 -21.29 -6.04 0.27
CA GLU A 57 -22.50 -5.54 0.93
C GLU A 57 -23.76 -5.51 0.03
N ASP A 58 -23.78 -6.23 -1.10
CA ASP A 58 -24.92 -6.29 -2.05
C ASP A 58 -25.40 -4.92 -2.59
N LEU A 59 -24.53 -3.90 -2.58
CA LEU A 59 -24.82 -2.61 -3.22
C LEU A 59 -24.66 -2.73 -4.76
N PRO A 60 -25.55 -2.11 -5.56
CA PRO A 60 -25.58 -2.34 -7.00
C PRO A 60 -24.30 -1.82 -7.69
N PRO A 61 -23.72 -2.58 -8.65
CA PRO A 61 -22.51 -2.18 -9.36
C PRO A 61 -22.74 -0.88 -10.17
N PRO A 62 -21.69 -0.09 -10.44
CA PRO A 62 -21.82 1.09 -11.29
C PRO A 62 -22.37 0.71 -12.66
N SER A 63 -23.30 1.52 -13.19
CA SER A 63 -23.99 1.23 -14.44
C SER A 63 -23.01 1.05 -15.61
N LEU A 64 -23.26 0.03 -16.44
CA LEU A 64 -22.56 -0.25 -17.69
C LEU A 64 -22.41 0.98 -18.62
N ALA A 65 -23.26 2.01 -18.46
CA ALA A 65 -23.20 3.26 -19.21
C ALA A 65 -21.94 4.10 -18.92
N LEU A 66 -21.38 4.02 -17.70
CA LEU A 66 -20.13 4.72 -17.35
C LEU A 66 -18.92 4.01 -17.96
N ALA A 67 -18.91 2.66 -17.92
CA ALA A 67 -17.90 1.85 -18.61
C ALA A 67 -17.96 2.06 -20.14
N ALA A 68 -19.16 2.12 -20.72
CA ALA A 68 -19.36 2.37 -22.15
C ALA A 68 -18.95 3.80 -22.59
N ARG A 69 -19.16 4.82 -21.74
CA ARG A 69 -18.73 6.20 -22.03
C ARG A 69 -17.22 6.41 -21.91
N LEU A 70 -16.53 5.65 -21.06
CA LEU A 70 -15.07 5.62 -21.03
C LEU A 70 -14.48 4.85 -22.23
N SER A 71 -15.30 4.07 -22.95
CA SER A 71 -14.87 3.23 -24.08
C SER A 71 -14.91 3.94 -25.44
N SER A 72 -15.49 5.14 -25.57
CA SER A 72 -15.70 5.78 -26.89
C SER A 72 -14.51 6.57 -27.42
N ASP A 73 -13.57 6.98 -26.56
CA ASP A 73 -12.33 7.70 -26.95
C ASP A 73 -11.05 6.87 -26.68
N THR A 74 -11.21 5.65 -26.19
CA THR A 74 -10.11 4.71 -25.89
C THR A 74 -10.17 3.60 -26.95
N PRO A 75 -9.04 3.11 -27.51
CA PRO A 75 -9.07 1.97 -28.41
C PRO A 75 -9.95 0.88 -27.80
N LEU A 76 -11.00 0.49 -28.55
CA LEU A 76 -12.05 -0.43 -28.14
C LEU A 76 -11.44 -1.54 -27.28
N VAL A 77 -11.73 -1.52 -25.98
CA VAL A 77 -11.32 -2.60 -25.08
C VAL A 77 -11.84 -3.88 -25.72
N SER A 78 -10.90 -4.74 -26.14
CA SER A 78 -11.23 -5.98 -26.83
C SER A 78 -12.32 -6.70 -26.05
N THR A 79 -13.40 -7.12 -26.71
CA THR A 79 -14.45 -7.93 -26.08
C THR A 79 -13.87 -9.18 -25.43
N ARG A 80 -12.71 -9.67 -25.92
CA ARG A 80 -11.95 -10.77 -25.31
C ARG A 80 -11.33 -10.36 -23.97
N LEU A 81 -10.80 -9.15 -23.84
CA LEU A 81 -10.29 -8.64 -22.55
C LEU A 81 -11.41 -8.55 -21.52
N LEU A 82 -12.56 -7.97 -21.90
CA LEU A 82 -13.71 -7.88 -21.00
C LEU A 82 -14.20 -9.26 -20.56
N GLN A 83 -14.28 -10.22 -21.48
CA GLN A 83 -14.63 -11.61 -21.15
C GLN A 83 -13.60 -12.27 -20.23
N ALA A 84 -12.30 -12.06 -20.49
CA ALA A 84 -11.23 -12.57 -19.66
C ALA A 84 -11.20 -11.91 -18.27
N MET A 85 -11.57 -10.64 -18.14
CA MET A 85 -11.70 -9.97 -16.84
C MET A 85 -12.95 -10.41 -16.06
N GLN A 86 -14.01 -10.80 -16.78
CA GLN A 86 -15.30 -11.22 -16.22
C GLN A 86 -15.36 -12.71 -15.89
N SER A 87 -14.46 -13.54 -16.45
CA SER A 87 -14.40 -14.96 -16.11
C SER A 87 -14.14 -15.12 -14.61
N THR A 88 -15.08 -15.74 -13.93
CA THR A 88 -15.04 -16.04 -12.50
C THR A 88 -13.77 -16.81 -12.16
N HIS A 89 -13.26 -16.61 -10.94
CA HIS A 89 -12.13 -17.34 -10.37
C HIS A 89 -12.25 -18.82 -10.72
N THR A 90 -11.36 -19.31 -11.58
CA THR A 90 -11.31 -20.74 -11.92
C THR A 90 -10.47 -21.42 -10.86
N ALA A 91 -11.05 -21.63 -9.68
CA ALA A 91 -10.38 -22.25 -8.54
C ALA A 91 -9.80 -23.65 -8.85
N ASP A 92 -10.28 -24.30 -9.91
CA ASP A 92 -9.84 -25.64 -10.31
C ASP A 92 -8.73 -25.65 -11.37
N LEU A 93 -8.38 -24.50 -11.97
CA LEU A 93 -7.35 -24.45 -13.01
C LEU A 93 -5.98 -24.24 -12.37
N ARG A 94 -5.11 -25.25 -12.49
CA ARG A 94 -3.69 -25.10 -12.18
C ARG A 94 -2.97 -24.40 -13.34
N PRO A 95 -2.05 -23.46 -13.06
CA PRO A 95 -1.25 -22.82 -14.09
C PRO A 95 -0.40 -23.85 -14.83
N ALA A 96 -0.34 -23.72 -16.16
CA ALA A 96 0.54 -24.50 -17.02
C ALA A 96 1.59 -23.62 -17.69
N VAL A 97 2.72 -24.21 -18.06
CA VAL A 97 3.81 -23.50 -18.74
C VAL A 97 3.33 -22.91 -20.07
N GLY A 98 3.74 -21.67 -20.35
CA GLY A 98 3.38 -20.92 -21.54
C GLY A 98 2.07 -20.13 -21.40
N GLU A 99 1.35 -20.27 -20.29
CA GLU A 99 0.09 -19.56 -20.08
C GLU A 99 0.31 -18.15 -19.53
N LEU A 100 -0.49 -17.20 -20.02
CA LEU A 100 -0.61 -15.86 -19.46
C LEU A 100 -1.76 -15.86 -18.44
N TRP A 101 -1.47 -15.36 -17.25
CA TRP A 101 -2.39 -15.35 -16.13
C TRP A 101 -2.49 -13.99 -15.49
N ARG A 102 -3.63 -13.75 -14.85
CA ARG A 102 -3.75 -12.75 -13.81
C ARG A 102 -3.42 -13.38 -12.46
N ALA A 103 -2.54 -12.77 -11.68
CA ALA A 103 -2.14 -13.23 -10.35
C ALA A 103 -2.16 -12.07 -9.34
N GLY A 104 -2.49 -12.34 -8.09
CA GLY A 104 -2.52 -11.35 -7.01
C GLY A 104 -3.71 -11.52 -6.06
N GLN A 105 -3.81 -10.63 -5.09
CA GLN A 105 -4.95 -10.56 -4.15
C GLN A 105 -5.75 -9.28 -4.35
N ASP A 106 -5.19 -8.15 -3.91
CA ASP A 106 -5.77 -6.80 -3.96
C ASP A 106 -5.53 -6.08 -5.29
N GLU A 107 -4.33 -6.22 -5.80
CA GLU A 107 -3.92 -5.72 -7.10
C GLU A 107 -3.49 -6.92 -7.95
N ALA A 108 -3.98 -6.94 -9.19
CA ALA A 108 -3.81 -8.06 -10.08
C ALA A 108 -2.71 -7.72 -11.10
N LEU A 109 -1.65 -8.52 -11.08
CA LEU A 109 -0.54 -8.48 -12.02
C LEU A 109 -0.81 -9.45 -13.17
N LEU A 110 -0.24 -9.15 -14.34
CA LEU A 110 -0.15 -10.12 -15.43
C LEU A 110 1.18 -10.85 -15.31
N VAL A 111 1.12 -12.18 -15.39
CA VAL A 111 2.30 -13.04 -15.28
C VAL A 111 2.25 -14.13 -16.34
N TRP A 112 3.38 -14.39 -16.98
CA TRP A 112 3.56 -15.51 -17.89
C TRP A 112 4.26 -16.65 -17.16
N VAL A 113 3.70 -17.86 -17.26
CA VAL A 113 4.19 -19.04 -16.54
C VAL A 113 5.36 -19.65 -17.29
N ARG A 114 6.56 -19.55 -16.70
CA ARG A 114 7.80 -20.09 -17.29
C ARG A 114 7.99 -21.56 -16.95
N ASP A 115 7.84 -21.91 -15.68
CA ASP A 115 8.07 -23.25 -15.17
C ASP A 115 7.23 -23.53 -13.92
N ILE A 116 7.03 -24.81 -13.60
CA ILE A 116 6.32 -25.25 -12.40
C ILE A 116 7.32 -25.95 -11.48
N VAL A 117 7.61 -25.33 -10.33
CA VAL A 117 8.66 -25.78 -9.42
C VAL A 117 8.01 -26.44 -8.20
N GLY A 118 7.80 -27.75 -8.27
CA GLY A 118 7.16 -28.52 -7.20
C GLY A 118 5.63 -28.42 -7.21
N THR A 119 4.99 -28.50 -6.04
CA THR A 119 3.52 -28.57 -5.90
C THR A 119 2.84 -27.22 -5.66
N HIS A 120 3.57 -26.24 -5.09
CA HIS A 120 3.02 -24.96 -4.62
C HIS A 120 3.73 -23.72 -5.18
N SER A 121 4.79 -23.90 -5.96
CA SER A 121 5.60 -22.79 -6.48
C SER A 121 5.65 -22.81 -8.00
N VAL A 122 5.47 -21.65 -8.62
CA VAL A 122 5.45 -21.45 -10.06
C VAL A 122 6.42 -20.35 -10.42
N GLU A 123 7.38 -20.64 -11.30
CA GLU A 123 8.28 -19.61 -11.83
C GLU A 123 7.55 -18.81 -12.90
N VAL A 124 7.51 -17.49 -12.72
CA VAL A 124 6.80 -16.57 -13.60
C VAL A 124 7.66 -15.41 -14.07
N VAL A 125 7.31 -14.88 -15.24
CA VAL A 125 7.83 -13.62 -15.78
C VAL A 125 6.70 -12.59 -15.76
N PRO A 126 6.87 -11.44 -15.09
CA PRO A 126 5.86 -10.39 -15.08
C PRO A 126 5.64 -9.83 -16.48
N VAL A 127 4.38 -9.52 -16.79
CA VAL A 127 3.98 -8.90 -18.06
C VAL A 127 3.37 -7.53 -17.76
N ALA A 128 3.95 -6.48 -18.34
CA ALA A 128 3.44 -5.13 -18.24
C ALA A 128 2.72 -4.71 -19.52
N LEU A 129 1.67 -3.91 -19.38
CA LEU A 129 1.02 -3.25 -20.52
C LEU A 129 1.66 -1.90 -20.85
N ASP A 130 2.43 -1.35 -19.91
CA ASP A 130 3.18 -0.12 -20.10
C ASP A 130 4.57 -0.42 -20.65
N ILE A 131 4.76 -0.14 -21.94
CA ILE A 131 6.04 -0.31 -22.63
C ILE A 131 7.14 0.59 -22.05
N SER A 132 6.80 1.65 -21.29
CA SER A 132 7.81 2.51 -20.66
C SER A 132 8.59 1.82 -19.55
N LEU A 133 8.10 0.67 -19.04
CA LEU A 133 8.80 -0.18 -18.06
C LEU A 133 9.94 -1.01 -18.68
N ALA A 134 10.18 -0.87 -19.98
CA ALA A 134 11.21 -1.60 -20.70
C ALA A 134 12.61 -1.46 -20.11
N ASP A 135 13.36 -2.55 -20.17
CA ASP A 135 14.79 -2.62 -19.88
C ASP A 135 15.53 -3.49 -20.89
N GLU A 136 16.85 -3.62 -20.71
CA GLU A 136 17.73 -4.36 -21.61
C GLU A 136 17.45 -5.87 -21.71
N THR A 137 16.56 -6.40 -20.87
CA THR A 137 16.16 -7.81 -20.86
C THR A 137 14.68 -8.00 -21.19
N SER A 138 13.97 -6.91 -21.50
CA SER A 138 12.53 -6.93 -21.70
C SER A 138 12.18 -7.35 -23.13
N ILE A 139 11.22 -8.26 -23.25
CA ILE A 139 10.75 -8.80 -24.54
C ILE A 139 9.40 -8.16 -24.88
N PRO A 140 9.28 -7.37 -25.96
CA PRO A 140 8.00 -6.85 -26.42
C PRO A 140 7.14 -8.01 -26.92
N ILE A 141 5.87 -7.99 -26.52
CA ILE A 141 4.85 -8.93 -26.97
C ILE A 141 3.91 -8.15 -27.89
N GLU A 142 3.82 -8.61 -29.13
CA GLU A 142 2.98 -7.97 -30.13
C GLU A 142 1.49 -8.04 -29.75
N PRO A 143 0.67 -7.03 -30.10
CA PRO A 143 -0.74 -7.00 -29.75
C PRO A 143 -1.55 -8.22 -30.22
N ASP A 144 -1.17 -8.83 -31.34
CA ASP A 144 -1.83 -10.00 -31.94
C ASP A 144 -1.43 -11.33 -31.29
N ALA A 145 -0.30 -11.35 -30.57
CA ALA A 145 0.14 -12.48 -29.77
C ALA A 145 -0.59 -12.59 -28.43
N THR A 146 -1.46 -11.63 -28.08
CA THR A 146 -2.26 -11.64 -26.85
C THR A 146 -3.75 -11.46 -27.13
N VAL A 147 -4.60 -12.12 -26.34
CA VAL A 147 -6.06 -11.89 -26.32
C VAL A 147 -6.45 -10.46 -25.93
N LEU A 148 -5.53 -9.71 -25.31
CA LEU A 148 -5.76 -8.35 -24.86
C LEU A 148 -5.84 -7.39 -26.06
N GLY A 149 -5.20 -7.74 -27.19
CA GLY A 149 -5.18 -6.91 -28.41
C GLY A 149 -4.35 -5.64 -28.25
N ILE A 150 -3.50 -5.58 -27.23
CA ILE A 150 -2.61 -4.47 -26.90
C ILE A 150 -1.19 -5.00 -26.75
N GLY A 151 -0.22 -4.20 -27.15
CA GLY A 151 1.19 -4.53 -26.96
C GLY A 151 1.49 -4.66 -25.47
N ALA A 152 2.32 -5.63 -25.13
CA ALA A 152 2.73 -5.88 -23.76
C ALA A 152 4.24 -6.12 -23.71
N LEU A 153 4.78 -6.31 -22.51
CA LEU A 153 6.20 -6.42 -22.28
C LEU A 153 6.47 -7.50 -21.22
N ALA A 154 7.24 -8.53 -21.55
CA ALA A 154 7.71 -9.51 -20.58
C ALA A 154 9.03 -9.04 -19.93
N LEU A 155 9.01 -8.86 -18.62
CA LEU A 155 10.11 -8.29 -17.81
C LEU A 155 11.00 -9.42 -17.25
N VAL A 156 11.90 -9.96 -18.08
CA VAL A 156 12.70 -11.16 -17.75
C VAL A 156 13.66 -10.95 -16.56
N SER A 157 14.13 -9.73 -16.34
CA SER A 157 14.93 -9.32 -15.18
C SER A 157 14.19 -9.50 -13.85
N LEU A 158 12.85 -9.36 -13.85
CA LEU A 158 11.98 -9.43 -12.68
C LEU A 158 11.35 -10.80 -12.46
N ARG A 159 11.82 -11.83 -13.17
CA ARG A 159 11.32 -13.20 -12.98
C ARG A 159 11.41 -13.62 -11.51
N THR A 160 10.38 -14.31 -11.04
CA THR A 160 10.27 -14.73 -9.64
C THR A 160 9.48 -16.02 -9.49
N HIS A 161 9.38 -16.53 -8.26
CA HIS A 161 8.48 -17.63 -7.92
C HIS A 161 7.27 -17.09 -7.17
N ILE A 162 6.07 -17.51 -7.55
CA ILE A 162 4.83 -17.18 -6.87
C ILE A 162 4.07 -18.43 -6.43
N HIS A 163 3.24 -18.30 -5.41
CA HIS A 163 2.40 -19.39 -4.90
C HIS A 163 1.32 -19.77 -5.93
N VAL A 164 1.00 -21.05 -6.03
CA VAL A 164 -0.02 -21.55 -6.98
C VAL A 164 -1.42 -20.96 -6.73
N ASP A 165 -1.73 -20.64 -5.48
CA ASP A 165 -3.04 -20.04 -5.12
C ASP A 165 -3.10 -18.52 -5.36
N ALA A 166 -1.97 -17.90 -5.73
CA ALA A 166 -1.96 -16.49 -6.14
C ALA A 166 -2.59 -16.27 -7.52
N PHE A 167 -2.83 -17.34 -8.30
CA PHE A 167 -3.40 -17.26 -9.64
C PHE A 167 -4.92 -17.05 -9.60
N ILE A 168 -5.41 -16.06 -10.35
CA ILE A 168 -6.82 -15.66 -10.34
C ILE A 168 -7.58 -16.26 -11.52
N ASN A 169 -7.12 -15.94 -12.73
CA ASN A 169 -7.75 -16.38 -13.95
C ASN A 169 -6.74 -16.45 -15.11
N ARG A 170 -6.85 -17.52 -15.90
CA ARG A 170 -6.08 -17.68 -17.13
C ARG A 170 -6.60 -16.72 -18.19
N LEU A 171 -5.69 -16.06 -18.88
CA LEU A 171 -6.01 -15.12 -19.95
C LEU A 171 -5.71 -15.73 -21.32
N ASP A 172 -4.52 -16.32 -21.49
CA ASP A 172 -4.05 -16.76 -22.80
C ASP A 172 -2.96 -17.85 -22.74
N VAL A 173 -2.48 -18.28 -23.90
CA VAL A 173 -1.22 -19.01 -24.09
C VAL A 173 -0.35 -18.23 -25.04
N ILE A 174 0.87 -17.89 -24.61
CA ILE A 174 1.82 -17.13 -25.40
C ILE A 174 3.12 -17.93 -25.49
N ASP A 175 3.61 -18.14 -26.70
CA ASP A 175 4.89 -18.81 -26.93
C ASP A 175 6.03 -17.79 -26.79
N LEU A 176 6.61 -17.71 -25.59
CA LEU A 176 7.77 -16.87 -25.26
C LEU A 176 8.96 -17.67 -24.75
N ARG A 177 8.86 -19.01 -24.75
CA ARG A 177 9.80 -19.86 -24.00
C ARG A 177 11.21 -19.73 -24.56
N ALA A 178 11.37 -19.80 -25.88
CA ALA A 178 12.68 -19.75 -26.53
C ALA A 178 13.35 -18.39 -26.30
N GLU A 179 12.60 -17.31 -26.41
CA GLU A 179 13.08 -15.94 -26.23
C GLU A 179 13.50 -15.69 -24.78
N VAL A 180 12.65 -16.07 -23.81
CA VAL A 180 12.95 -15.92 -22.38
C VAL A 180 14.19 -16.74 -22.00
N GLU A 181 14.31 -17.98 -22.49
CA GLU A 181 15.48 -18.83 -22.22
C GLU A 181 16.78 -18.24 -22.78
N GLU A 182 16.74 -17.70 -24.00
CA GLU A 182 17.90 -17.05 -24.62
C GLU A 182 18.29 -15.76 -23.90
N VAL A 183 17.33 -14.94 -23.45
CA VAL A 183 17.63 -13.75 -22.62
C VAL A 183 18.30 -14.16 -21.31
N ILE A 184 17.77 -15.16 -20.61
CA ILE A 184 18.35 -15.65 -19.35
C ILE A 184 19.77 -16.18 -19.56
N LEU A 185 20.00 -16.95 -20.62
CA LEU A 185 21.31 -17.49 -20.97
C LEU A 185 22.29 -16.35 -21.29
N ALA A 186 21.89 -15.41 -22.14
CA ALA A 186 22.71 -14.27 -22.53
C ALA A 186 23.11 -13.39 -21.35
N THR A 187 22.17 -13.10 -20.42
CA THR A 187 22.46 -12.35 -19.20
C THR A 187 23.47 -13.08 -18.31
N ARG A 188 23.33 -14.41 -18.15
CA ARG A 188 24.29 -15.23 -17.37
C ARG A 188 25.68 -15.25 -17.99
N GLU A 189 25.77 -15.21 -19.32
CA GLU A 189 27.02 -15.20 -20.07
C GLU A 189 27.58 -13.79 -20.34
N HIS A 190 26.92 -12.74 -19.82
CA HIS A 190 27.27 -11.34 -20.05
C HIS A 190 27.39 -10.96 -21.53
N ARG A 191 26.50 -11.50 -22.37
CA ARG A 191 26.39 -11.19 -23.80
C ARG A 191 25.01 -10.64 -24.15
N LEU A 192 24.87 -10.12 -25.36
CA LEU A 192 23.55 -9.76 -25.91
C LEU A 192 22.81 -11.04 -26.37
N PRO A 193 21.50 -11.12 -26.17
CA PRO A 193 20.69 -12.23 -26.68
C PRO A 193 20.66 -12.20 -28.22
N THR A 194 20.68 -13.38 -28.83
CA THR A 194 20.72 -13.54 -30.28
C THR A 194 19.39 -14.06 -30.79
N GLY A 195 18.82 -13.40 -31.80
CA GLY A 195 17.54 -13.82 -32.38
C GLY A 195 16.31 -13.47 -31.55
N VAL A 196 16.48 -12.70 -30.46
CA VAL A 196 15.39 -12.16 -29.66
C VAL A 196 15.28 -10.66 -29.91
N THR A 197 14.07 -10.20 -30.20
CA THR A 197 13.78 -8.76 -30.24
C THR A 197 13.64 -8.27 -28.82
N LEU A 198 14.48 -7.31 -28.42
CA LEU A 198 14.37 -6.63 -27.13
C LEU A 198 13.69 -5.28 -27.31
N ALA A 199 13.15 -4.73 -26.24
CA ALA A 199 12.61 -3.37 -26.23
C ALA A 199 13.69 -2.34 -26.60
N ASP A 200 13.28 -1.22 -27.19
CA ASP A 200 14.21 -0.19 -27.68
C ASP A 200 15.01 0.45 -26.53
N ARG A 201 16.31 0.63 -26.76
CA ARG A 201 17.27 1.13 -25.78
C ARG A 201 16.98 2.56 -25.32
N ASP A 202 16.34 3.34 -26.18
CA ASP A 202 15.93 4.71 -25.85
C ASP A 202 14.82 4.73 -24.79
N GLN A 203 14.14 3.60 -24.54
CA GLN A 203 13.07 3.47 -23.54
C GLN A 203 13.61 3.06 -22.15
N TRP A 204 14.85 2.56 -22.03
CA TRP A 204 15.35 1.90 -20.81
C TRP A 204 15.68 2.83 -19.63
N ASN A 205 15.96 4.11 -19.89
CA ASN A 205 16.67 4.98 -18.95
C ASN A 205 15.83 6.10 -18.34
N SER A 206 14.50 6.00 -18.35
CA SER A 206 13.71 6.96 -17.57
C SER A 206 13.84 6.64 -16.07
N ALA A 207 14.14 7.64 -15.25
CA ALA A 207 14.22 7.46 -13.79
C ALA A 207 12.90 6.91 -13.22
N THR A 208 11.78 7.29 -13.83
CA THR A 208 10.43 6.81 -13.52
C THR A 208 10.28 5.31 -13.76
N ALA A 209 10.74 4.80 -14.90
CA ALA A 209 10.66 3.37 -15.22
C ALA A 209 11.44 2.48 -14.25
N LYS A 210 12.49 3.01 -13.62
CA LYS A 210 13.19 2.26 -12.56
C LYS A 210 12.34 2.17 -11.29
N VAL A 211 11.77 3.29 -10.84
CA VAL A 211 10.91 3.33 -9.64
C VAL A 211 9.70 2.40 -9.82
N ASP A 212 9.05 2.46 -10.98
CA ASP A 212 7.86 1.65 -11.24
C ASP A 212 8.20 0.14 -11.36
N ARG A 213 9.39 -0.22 -11.88
CA ARG A 213 9.88 -1.61 -11.87
C ARG A 213 10.19 -2.09 -10.46
N ASP A 214 10.79 -1.24 -9.62
CA ASP A 214 11.07 -1.57 -8.22
C ASP A 214 9.75 -1.80 -7.45
N GLU A 215 8.72 -0.98 -7.70
CA GLU A 215 7.38 -1.19 -7.13
C GLU A 215 6.74 -2.50 -7.62
N LEU A 216 6.78 -2.78 -8.93
CA LEU A 216 6.29 -4.04 -9.48
C LEU A 216 7.02 -5.25 -8.86
N HIS A 217 8.33 -5.14 -8.65
CA HIS A 217 9.12 -6.16 -7.97
C HIS A 217 8.63 -6.40 -6.53
N ASN A 218 8.37 -5.33 -5.78
CA ASN A 218 7.83 -5.43 -4.42
C ASN A 218 6.46 -6.12 -4.39
N GLN A 219 5.57 -5.79 -5.33
CA GLN A 219 4.26 -6.43 -5.44
C GLN A 219 4.37 -7.94 -5.72
N LEU A 220 5.33 -8.35 -6.55
CA LEU A 220 5.61 -9.76 -6.83
C LEU A 220 6.15 -10.51 -5.61
N LEU A 221 6.92 -9.86 -4.74
CA LEU A 221 7.43 -10.47 -3.51
C LEU A 221 6.29 -10.84 -2.54
N LEU A 222 5.18 -10.10 -2.55
CA LEU A 222 3.98 -10.44 -1.74
C LEU A 222 3.29 -11.74 -2.20
N LEU A 223 3.58 -12.21 -3.42
CA LEU A 223 3.02 -13.43 -3.99
C LEU A 223 3.94 -14.64 -3.80
N ASN A 224 5.09 -14.46 -3.15
CA ASN A 224 6.07 -15.53 -2.93
C ASN A 224 5.49 -16.67 -2.07
N PRO A 225 5.74 -17.95 -2.42
CA PRO A 225 5.28 -19.10 -1.63
C PRO A 225 5.52 -18.99 -0.13
N ALA A 226 6.66 -18.45 0.31
CA ALA A 226 6.98 -18.32 1.74
C ALA A 226 5.97 -17.44 2.51
N VAL A 227 5.39 -16.43 1.85
CA VAL A 227 4.38 -15.54 2.44
C VAL A 227 3.03 -16.27 2.58
N TRP A 228 2.73 -17.16 1.64
CA TRP A 228 1.46 -17.89 1.56
C TRP A 228 1.44 -19.14 2.46
N ASP A 229 2.53 -19.91 2.48
CA ASP A 229 2.69 -21.06 3.38
C ASP A 229 2.69 -20.65 4.87
N GLY A 230 2.98 -19.38 5.14
CA GLY A 230 2.98 -18.78 6.47
C GLY A 230 1.63 -18.23 6.95
N GLN A 231 0.61 -18.16 6.09
CA GLN A 231 -0.72 -17.76 6.54
C GLN A 231 -1.31 -18.91 7.35
N PRO A 232 -1.67 -18.69 8.63
CA PRO A 232 -2.35 -19.72 9.40
C PRO A 232 -3.62 -20.06 8.64
N ASP A 233 -3.79 -21.34 8.29
CA ASP A 233 -5.03 -21.85 7.71
C ASP A 233 -6.19 -21.22 8.50
N VAL A 234 -6.99 -20.39 7.84
CA VAL A 234 -8.28 -19.96 8.37
C VAL A 234 -9.17 -21.21 8.30
N ILE A 235 -8.91 -22.14 9.22
CA ILE A 235 -9.71 -23.32 9.45
C ILE A 235 -11.05 -22.78 9.92
N GLU A 236 -12.02 -22.81 9.01
CA GLU A 236 -13.42 -22.69 9.35
C GLU A 236 -13.70 -23.58 10.56
N ALA A 237 -14.22 -22.97 11.61
CA ALA A 237 -14.63 -23.63 12.83
C ALA A 237 -15.60 -24.78 12.49
N SER A 238 -15.09 -26.00 12.46
CA SER A 238 -15.89 -27.20 12.45
C SER A 238 -15.67 -27.96 13.75
N ASP A 239 -16.81 -28.20 14.41
CA ASP A 239 -16.95 -28.85 15.69
C ASP A 239 -16.23 -30.19 15.82
N GLY A 240 -15.64 -30.41 17.01
CA GLY A 240 -16.02 -31.58 17.78
C GLY A 240 -14.94 -32.64 18.08
N ARG A 241 -14.75 -32.83 19.40
CA ARG A 241 -14.41 -34.07 20.13
C ARG A 241 -12.94 -34.45 20.33
N GLN A 242 -12.48 -34.08 21.53
CA GLN A 242 -11.84 -34.89 22.58
C GLN A 242 -11.39 -36.33 22.23
N GLY A 243 -10.11 -36.59 22.53
CA GLY A 243 -9.58 -37.92 22.83
C GLY A 243 -8.28 -37.83 23.63
N LEU A 244 -8.37 -38.02 24.95
CA LEU A 244 -7.24 -38.21 25.87
C LEU A 244 -6.60 -39.60 25.69
N GLN A 245 -5.27 -39.66 25.88
CA GLN A 245 -4.43 -40.70 26.53
C GLN A 245 -3.07 -40.78 25.79
N SER A 246 -1.90 -41.09 26.36
CA SER A 246 -1.29 -41.02 27.69
C SER A 246 0.14 -41.58 27.51
N THR A 247 1.14 -40.95 28.13
CA THR A 247 2.40 -41.53 28.68
C THR A 247 3.31 -42.42 27.80
N THR A 248 4.59 -42.03 27.68
CA THR A 248 5.70 -42.78 28.30
C THR A 248 6.95 -41.92 28.44
N GLU A 249 7.49 -41.93 29.65
CA GLU A 249 8.79 -41.35 30.04
C GLU A 249 9.95 -42.23 29.53
N SER A 250 11.00 -41.59 29.01
CA SER A 250 12.35 -42.18 29.01
C SER A 250 13.38 -41.08 29.15
N GLY A 251 14.15 -41.14 30.23
CA GLY A 251 15.17 -40.17 30.61
C GLY A 251 16.34 -40.13 29.64
N VAL A 252 16.64 -38.92 29.19
CA VAL A 252 17.94 -38.50 28.66
C VAL A 252 18.20 -37.14 29.30
N GLU A 253 19.37 -36.96 29.92
CA GLU A 253 19.86 -35.67 30.41
C GLU A 253 19.90 -34.68 29.22
N ARG A 254 18.79 -33.95 29.04
CA ARG A 254 18.69 -32.84 28.10
C ARG A 254 19.36 -31.63 28.75
N ALA A 255 20.27 -31.02 28.01
CA ALA A 255 20.62 -29.62 28.21
C ALA A 255 19.32 -28.83 28.45
N ALA A 256 19.29 -28.02 29.51
CA ALA A 256 18.14 -27.22 29.89
C ALA A 256 17.51 -26.58 28.64
N THR A 257 16.40 -27.17 28.20
CA THR A 257 15.57 -26.60 27.15
C THR A 257 14.93 -25.43 27.85
N VAL A 258 15.40 -24.22 27.54
CA VAL A 258 14.73 -22.99 27.93
C VAL A 258 13.28 -23.17 27.46
N ASP A 259 12.35 -23.27 28.41
CA ASP A 259 10.92 -23.33 28.08
C ASP A 259 10.66 -22.16 27.13
N PRO A 260 10.07 -22.38 25.94
CA PRO A 260 9.70 -21.28 25.08
C PRO A 260 8.81 -20.36 25.92
N GLU A 261 9.25 -19.12 26.10
CA GLU A 261 8.45 -18.12 26.80
C GLU A 261 7.04 -18.15 26.22
N PRO A 262 5.99 -18.08 27.06
CA PRO A 262 4.62 -18.21 26.58
C PRO A 262 4.39 -17.18 25.46
N ASP A 263 3.91 -17.64 24.30
CA ASP A 263 3.75 -16.85 23.06
C ASP A 263 3.09 -15.47 23.27
N GLY A 264 2.35 -15.28 24.36
CA GLY A 264 1.75 -14.02 24.76
C GLY A 264 2.70 -12.95 25.32
N PHE A 265 3.94 -13.27 25.74
CA PHE A 265 4.88 -12.26 26.25
C PHE A 265 5.32 -11.30 25.14
N TRP A 266 5.81 -11.86 24.04
CA TRP A 266 6.25 -11.09 22.87
C TRP A 266 5.10 -10.36 22.20
N GLN A 267 3.90 -10.94 22.20
CA GLN A 267 2.72 -10.28 21.67
C GLN A 267 2.35 -9.00 22.45
N ARG A 268 2.28 -9.07 23.78
CA ARG A 268 1.98 -7.87 24.59
C ARG A 268 3.07 -6.80 24.45
N ARG A 269 4.33 -7.22 24.34
CA ARG A 269 5.46 -6.31 24.10
C ARG A 269 5.35 -5.63 22.74
N PHE A 270 4.93 -6.35 21.70
CA PHE A 270 4.69 -5.79 20.37
C PHE A 270 3.58 -4.75 20.41
N GLU A 271 2.42 -5.10 20.97
CA GLU A 271 1.27 -4.20 21.09
C GLU A 271 1.67 -2.90 21.80
N MET A 272 2.39 -3.00 22.92
CA MET A 272 2.86 -1.83 23.68
C MET A 272 3.86 -0.95 22.90
N VAL A 273 4.84 -1.54 22.21
CA VAL A 273 5.83 -0.76 21.43
C VAL A 273 5.18 -0.12 20.21
N GLY A 274 4.28 -0.84 19.53
CA GLY A 274 3.51 -0.33 18.40
C GLY A 274 2.63 0.85 18.79
N ASP A 275 1.83 0.70 19.85
CA ASP A 275 0.97 1.74 20.39
C ASP A 275 1.77 2.99 20.81
N GLU A 276 2.94 2.81 21.44
CA GLU A 276 3.79 3.93 21.85
C GLU A 276 4.38 4.66 20.64
N LEU A 277 4.82 3.93 19.60
CA LEU A 277 5.37 4.53 18.39
C LEU A 277 4.30 5.30 17.62
N GLU A 278 3.11 4.72 17.46
CA GLU A 278 1.95 5.33 16.80
C GLU A 278 1.46 6.58 17.55
N ALA A 279 1.55 6.59 18.88
CA ALA A 279 1.22 7.77 19.69
C ALA A 279 2.26 8.90 19.55
N ARG A 280 3.54 8.58 19.31
CA ARG A 280 4.62 9.56 19.21
C ARG A 280 4.79 10.16 17.81
N ILE A 281 4.60 9.36 16.76
CA ILE A 281 4.85 9.76 15.37
C ILE A 281 3.56 9.66 14.58
N PHE A 282 2.99 10.80 14.21
CA PHE A 282 1.73 10.81 13.46
C PHE A 282 1.89 10.15 12.10
N GLY A 283 1.12 9.07 11.86
CA GLY A 283 1.07 8.40 10.56
C GLY A 283 2.06 7.24 10.40
N VAL A 284 2.87 6.93 11.42
CA VAL A 284 3.59 5.65 11.46
C VAL A 284 2.57 4.52 11.58
N ARG A 285 2.85 3.37 10.96
CA ARG A 285 2.06 2.15 11.08
C ARG A 285 2.97 0.99 11.43
N CYS A 286 2.61 0.21 12.43
CA CYS A 286 3.37 -0.98 12.80
C CYS A 286 2.67 -2.25 12.32
N HIS A 287 3.37 -3.09 11.56
CA HIS A 287 2.89 -4.41 11.16
C HIS A 287 3.76 -5.49 11.77
N ARG A 288 3.12 -6.44 12.45
CA ARG A 288 3.80 -7.63 12.93
C ARG A 288 4.33 -8.44 11.75
N THR A 289 5.58 -8.86 11.82
CA THR A 289 6.19 -9.74 10.83
C THR A 289 5.94 -11.20 11.18
N GLN A 290 6.03 -12.08 10.18
CA GLN A 290 6.15 -13.51 10.45
C GLN A 290 7.45 -13.70 11.25
N ARG A 291 7.39 -14.45 12.35
CA ARG A 291 8.55 -14.65 13.22
C ARG A 291 9.59 -15.46 12.45
N MET A 292 10.68 -14.80 12.08
CA MET A 292 11.81 -15.39 11.39
C MET A 292 13.01 -15.30 12.31
N SER A 293 13.57 -16.45 12.65
CA SER A 293 14.74 -16.53 13.52
C SER A 293 15.98 -16.90 12.70
N GLN A 294 17.07 -16.18 12.89
CA GLN A 294 18.38 -16.49 12.34
C GLN A 294 19.35 -16.72 13.48
N HIS A 295 20.03 -17.86 13.45
CA HIS A 295 20.96 -18.27 14.48
C HIS A 295 22.39 -18.18 13.93
N VAL A 296 23.21 -17.33 14.55
CA VAL A 296 24.63 -17.21 14.24
C VAL A 296 25.40 -17.27 15.56
N ASN A 297 26.16 -18.34 15.75
CA ASN A 297 26.86 -18.63 17.01
C ASN A 297 25.88 -18.67 18.21
N GLU A 298 26.09 -17.80 19.21
CA GLU A 298 25.24 -17.69 20.41
C GLU A 298 24.17 -16.58 20.29
N LEU A 299 24.07 -15.96 19.12
CA LEU A 299 23.14 -14.89 18.81
C LEU A 299 21.97 -15.44 17.99
N THR A 300 20.76 -15.19 18.47
CA THR A 300 19.53 -15.40 17.72
C THR A 300 18.92 -14.05 17.40
N LEU A 301 18.76 -13.74 16.11
CA LEU A 301 18.02 -12.57 15.66
C LEU A 301 16.62 -13.01 15.24
N GLU A 302 15.60 -12.36 15.80
CA GLU A 302 14.20 -12.65 15.47
C GLU A 302 13.53 -11.41 14.91
N SER A 303 12.90 -11.52 13.73
CA SER A 303 12.04 -10.45 13.23
C SER A 303 10.88 -10.22 14.21
N PHE A 304 10.64 -8.95 14.53
CA PHE A 304 9.65 -8.56 15.52
C PHE A 304 8.48 -7.80 14.87
N PHE A 305 8.75 -6.71 14.17
CA PHE A 305 7.76 -5.97 13.38
C PHE A 305 8.41 -5.09 12.31
N LYS A 306 7.59 -4.51 11.43
CA LYS A 306 7.98 -3.44 10.51
C LYS A 306 7.24 -2.16 10.86
N ALA A 307 7.97 -1.05 10.95
CA ALA A 307 7.41 0.28 11.03
C ALA A 307 7.43 0.92 9.63
N PHE A 308 6.28 1.40 9.19
CA PHE A 308 6.11 2.11 7.92
C PHE A 308 5.80 3.56 8.20
N TYR A 309 6.55 4.46 7.57
CA TYR A 309 6.32 5.89 7.68
C TYR A 309 6.70 6.57 6.37
N LEU A 310 5.69 7.17 5.71
CA LEU A 310 5.82 7.66 4.34
C LEU A 310 6.37 6.56 3.42
N ASP A 311 7.49 6.81 2.76
CA ASP A 311 8.17 5.87 1.86
C ASP A 311 9.33 5.14 2.55
N THR A 312 9.41 5.17 3.88
CA THR A 312 10.47 4.51 4.67
C THR A 312 9.93 3.32 5.43
N THR A 313 10.58 2.17 5.28
CA THR A 313 10.28 0.93 5.99
C THR A 313 11.43 0.55 6.91
N VAL A 314 11.15 0.37 8.20
CA VAL A 314 12.16 -0.07 9.19
C VAL A 314 11.77 -1.42 9.76
N LEU A 315 12.66 -2.42 9.59
CA LEU A 315 12.51 -3.73 10.21
C LEU A 315 13.05 -3.71 11.65
N ALA A 316 12.21 -4.01 12.63
CA ALA A 316 12.62 -4.23 14.01
C ALA A 316 12.95 -5.71 14.24
N VAL A 317 14.13 -5.97 14.78
CA VAL A 317 14.69 -7.29 15.05
C VAL A 317 15.11 -7.35 16.50
N VAL A 318 14.77 -8.44 17.18
CA VAL A 318 15.16 -8.70 18.56
C VAL A 318 16.38 -9.62 18.58
N ALA A 319 17.43 -9.19 19.27
CA ALA A 319 18.65 -9.95 19.51
C ALA A 319 18.56 -10.69 20.85
N ASN A 320 18.34 -12.00 20.79
CA ASN A 320 18.38 -12.88 21.95
C ASN A 320 19.78 -13.48 22.08
N ARG A 321 20.48 -13.18 23.18
CA ARG A 321 21.79 -13.76 23.50
C ARG A 321 21.65 -14.78 24.63
N HIS A 322 22.11 -16.00 24.38
CA HIS A 322 21.90 -17.09 25.33
C HIS A 322 22.80 -17.05 26.58
N ARG A 323 23.91 -16.28 26.63
CA ARG A 323 24.92 -16.46 27.70
C ARG A 323 25.68 -15.25 28.28
N ASP A 324 25.55 -14.03 27.76
CA ASP A 324 26.29 -12.89 28.36
C ASP A 324 25.58 -11.53 28.14
N PRO A 325 24.82 -11.04 29.14
CA PRO A 325 24.15 -9.73 29.08
C PRO A 325 25.13 -8.54 29.21
N GLY A 326 26.41 -8.77 29.53
CA GLY A 326 27.39 -7.71 29.76
C GLY A 326 28.17 -7.25 28.52
N ARG A 327 28.04 -7.96 27.39
CA ARG A 327 28.81 -7.65 26.19
C ARG A 327 28.11 -6.63 25.29
N VAL A 328 28.81 -5.54 25.00
CA VAL A 328 28.46 -4.52 24.00
C VAL A 328 28.09 -5.19 22.64
N PHE A 329 27.23 -4.54 21.85
CA PHE A 329 26.85 -4.95 20.49
C PHE A 329 28.09 -5.26 19.63
N ASP A 330 28.41 -6.55 19.46
CA ASP A 330 29.40 -6.98 18.46
C ASP A 330 28.69 -6.97 17.11
N LEU A 331 29.16 -6.09 16.23
CA LEU A 331 28.61 -5.87 14.90
C LEU A 331 28.69 -7.13 14.04
N SER A 332 29.78 -7.90 14.13
CA SER A 332 30.05 -8.94 13.13
C SER A 332 29.01 -10.06 13.14
N PRO A 333 28.65 -10.67 14.31
CA PRO A 333 27.61 -11.69 14.36
C PRO A 333 26.22 -11.14 14.02
N ILE A 334 25.95 -9.87 14.34
CA ILE A 334 24.68 -9.22 14.01
C ILE A 334 24.53 -9.08 12.50
N LEU A 335 25.56 -8.57 11.83
CA LEU A 335 25.54 -8.37 10.38
C LEU A 335 25.41 -9.70 9.63
N GLU A 336 26.12 -10.73 10.07
CA GLU A 336 26.03 -12.08 9.52
C GLU A 336 24.61 -12.66 9.67
N ALA A 337 23.96 -12.45 10.83
CA ALA A 337 22.59 -12.89 11.06
C ALA A 337 21.54 -12.03 10.34
N LEU A 338 21.84 -10.75 10.09
CA LEU A 338 20.95 -9.82 9.38
C LEU A 338 20.93 -10.02 7.87
N GLU A 339 22.01 -10.52 7.27
CA GLU A 339 22.07 -10.73 5.81
C GLU A 339 20.90 -11.60 5.29
N PRO A 340 20.61 -12.80 5.84
CA PRO A 340 19.46 -13.58 5.42
C PRO A 340 18.12 -12.90 5.75
N LEU A 341 17.99 -12.23 6.91
CA LEU A 341 16.75 -11.54 7.28
C LEU A 341 16.41 -10.41 6.29
N THR A 342 17.39 -9.57 5.96
CA THR A 342 17.21 -8.43 5.03
C THR A 342 17.08 -8.86 3.58
N ARG A 343 17.52 -10.07 3.22
CA ARG A 343 17.26 -10.65 1.91
C ARG A 343 15.80 -11.09 1.76
N ILE A 344 15.22 -11.58 2.85
CA ILE A 344 13.81 -12.01 2.88
C ILE A 344 12.90 -10.78 2.99
N GLU A 345 13.26 -9.85 3.89
CA GLU A 345 12.60 -8.57 4.08
C GLU A 345 13.27 -7.49 3.21
N GLY A 346 13.26 -7.71 1.89
CA GLY A 346 13.98 -6.90 0.90
C GLY A 346 13.48 -5.47 0.72
N ASP A 347 12.33 -5.14 1.30
CA ASP A 347 11.69 -3.82 1.33
C ASP A 347 12.18 -2.93 2.48
N ALA A 348 12.94 -3.46 3.45
CA ALA A 348 13.43 -2.67 4.57
C ALA A 348 14.56 -1.69 4.16
N ASP A 349 14.35 -0.39 4.40
CA ASP A 349 15.33 0.69 4.22
C ASP A 349 16.33 0.77 5.35
N ALA A 350 15.90 0.36 6.55
CA ALA A 350 16.74 0.24 7.73
C ALA A 350 16.30 -0.95 8.59
N VAL A 351 17.23 -1.40 9.43
CA VAL A 351 16.98 -2.42 10.44
C VAL A 351 17.36 -1.85 11.80
N VAL A 352 16.44 -1.92 12.76
CA VAL A 352 16.73 -1.68 14.16
C VAL A 352 16.87 -3.03 14.87
N VAL A 353 18.03 -3.24 15.50
CA VAL A 353 18.32 -4.42 16.30
C VAL A 353 18.26 -4.02 17.77
N SER A 354 17.38 -4.67 18.51
CA SER A 354 17.13 -4.38 19.92
C SER A 354 17.53 -5.56 20.79
N VAL A 355 18.23 -5.31 21.88
CA VAL A 355 18.50 -6.31 22.91
C VAL A 355 17.49 -6.11 24.04
N PRO A 356 16.63 -7.10 24.32
CA PRO A 356 15.72 -7.04 25.45
C PRO A 356 16.52 -6.87 26.74
N SER A 357 16.10 -5.93 27.57
CA SER A 357 16.64 -5.76 28.92
C SER A 357 15.65 -6.33 29.93
N ASP A 358 16.16 -7.06 30.92
CA ASP A 358 15.38 -7.49 32.09
C ASP A 358 14.96 -6.32 32.99
N ALA A 359 15.46 -5.11 32.71
CA ALA A 359 15.10 -3.92 33.44
C ALA A 359 13.59 -3.61 33.30
N PRO A 360 12.93 -3.15 34.37
CA PRO A 360 11.52 -2.81 34.35
C PRO A 360 11.20 -1.61 33.44
N SER A 361 12.20 -0.87 32.95
CA SER A 361 12.00 0.35 32.17
C SER A 361 11.60 0.14 30.71
N ASN A 362 11.48 -1.09 30.20
CA ASN A 362 11.20 -1.37 28.77
C ASN A 362 12.18 -0.70 27.78
N GLU A 363 13.29 -0.17 28.28
CA GLU A 363 14.32 0.49 27.48
C GLU A 363 15.20 -0.59 26.85
N TRP A 364 14.74 -1.12 25.72
CA TRP A 364 15.55 -2.05 24.92
C TRP A 364 16.67 -1.26 24.26
N GLU A 365 17.91 -1.54 24.67
CA GLU A 365 19.07 -0.95 24.02
C GLU A 365 19.02 -1.34 22.54
N SER A 366 19.06 -0.34 21.68
CA SER A 366 18.83 -0.52 20.25
C SER A 366 19.94 0.11 19.43
N VAL A 367 20.23 -0.54 18.32
CA VAL A 367 21.14 -0.05 17.28
C VAL A 367 20.41 -0.07 15.95
N LEU A 368 20.59 0.98 15.15
CA LEU A 368 19.97 1.08 13.82
C LEU A 368 21.03 1.05 12.74
N LEU A 369 20.78 0.25 11.71
CA LEU A 369 21.60 0.12 10.52
C LEU A 369 20.74 0.45 9.30
N THR A 370 21.12 1.48 8.54
CA THR A 370 20.48 1.71 7.23
C THR A 370 21.02 0.73 6.19
N ARG A 371 20.29 0.55 5.10
CA ARG A 371 20.71 -0.29 3.97
C ARG A 371 22.10 0.05 3.44
N ALA A 372 22.44 1.34 3.42
CA ALA A 372 23.76 1.81 3.02
C ALA A 372 24.84 1.35 4.00
N HIS A 373 24.56 1.42 5.31
CA HIS A 373 25.52 1.05 6.35
C HIS A 373 25.57 -0.44 6.67
N MET A 374 24.66 -1.27 6.12
CA MET A 374 24.75 -2.73 6.21
C MET A 374 25.72 -3.34 5.19
N ARG A 375 26.11 -2.58 4.16
CA ARG A 375 27.01 -3.04 3.09
C ARG A 375 28.43 -2.55 3.33
N THR A 376 29.43 -3.35 2.94
CA THR A 376 30.80 -2.86 2.82
C THR A 376 30.85 -1.81 1.73
N GLY A 377 31.25 -0.59 2.08
CA GLY A 377 31.37 0.52 1.15
C GLY A 377 32.82 0.80 0.78
N ILE A 378 33.04 1.74 -0.14
CA ILE A 378 34.33 2.35 -0.40
C ILE A 378 34.19 3.84 -0.07
N ASN A 379 34.87 4.29 0.99
CA ASN A 379 34.87 5.69 1.41
C ASN A 379 35.64 6.54 0.40
N LEU A 380 34.95 7.51 -0.18
CA LEU A 380 35.58 8.51 -1.05
C LEU A 380 36.04 9.72 -0.21
N PRO A 381 37.16 10.37 -0.59
CA PRO A 381 38.00 10.09 -1.75
C PRO A 381 39.10 9.03 -1.52
N ALA A 382 39.29 8.56 -0.28
CA ALA A 382 40.46 7.75 0.11
C ALA A 382 40.50 6.35 -0.51
N GLY A 383 39.37 5.82 -0.98
CA GLY A 383 39.27 4.46 -1.53
C GLY A 383 39.33 3.37 -0.46
N GLU A 384 39.25 3.72 0.81
CA GLU A 384 39.27 2.77 1.92
C GLU A 384 37.94 2.02 1.99
N THR A 385 37.99 0.70 2.16
CA THR A 385 36.78 -0.09 2.42
C THR A 385 36.20 0.28 3.78
N SER A 386 34.98 0.80 3.81
CA SER A 386 34.22 0.98 5.03
C SER A 386 33.55 -0.32 5.42
N THR A 387 33.82 -0.78 6.64
CA THR A 387 33.04 -1.84 7.25
C THR A 387 31.64 -1.32 7.58
N PRO A 388 30.63 -2.19 7.62
CA PRO A 388 29.31 -1.81 8.10
C PRO A 388 29.38 -1.13 9.47
N MET A 389 28.50 -0.15 9.71
CA MET A 389 28.54 0.70 10.91
C MET A 389 27.14 1.01 11.43
N PHE A 390 27.02 1.30 12.73
CA PHE A 390 25.76 1.77 13.29
C PHE A 390 25.47 3.20 12.86
N THR A 391 24.23 3.46 12.47
CA THR A 391 23.73 4.82 12.18
C THR A 391 23.31 5.53 13.47
N ILE A 392 22.61 4.80 14.35
CA ILE A 392 22.15 5.25 15.67
C ILE A 392 22.42 4.13 16.67
N SER A 393 22.85 4.46 17.88
CA SER A 393 23.09 3.51 18.96
C SER A 393 22.86 4.16 20.33
N GLY A 394 22.54 3.35 21.34
CA GLY A 394 22.49 3.79 22.75
C GLY A 394 21.17 4.44 23.18
N PHE A 395 20.11 4.30 22.39
CA PHE A 395 18.75 4.72 22.74
C PHE A 395 17.85 3.49 22.90
N GLY A 396 16.69 3.68 23.54
CA GLY A 396 15.60 2.71 23.51
C GLY A 396 15.09 2.44 22.08
N LEU A 397 14.36 1.35 21.87
CA LEU A 397 13.78 1.01 20.56
C LEU A 397 12.89 2.13 20.00
N VAL A 398 11.93 2.61 20.79
CA VAL A 398 11.00 3.67 20.38
C VAL A 398 11.74 4.97 20.07
N ASP A 399 12.69 5.37 20.91
CA ASP A 399 13.49 6.58 20.69
C ASP A 399 14.40 6.47 19.46
N THR A 400 14.97 5.28 19.23
CA THR A 400 15.78 5.00 18.03
C THR A 400 14.96 5.14 16.76
N LEU A 401 13.77 4.52 16.75
CA LEU A 401 12.85 4.59 15.63
C LEU A 401 12.36 6.01 15.39
N ALA A 402 11.90 6.71 16.43
CA ALA A 402 11.44 8.09 16.30
C ALA A 402 12.53 9.01 15.75
N LYS A 403 13.74 8.93 16.32
CA LYS A 403 14.87 9.73 15.85
C LYS A 403 15.24 9.46 14.40
N TYR A 404 15.17 8.20 13.95
CA TYR A 404 15.46 7.85 12.57
C TYR A 404 14.36 8.32 11.62
N LEU A 405 13.09 8.03 11.96
CA LEU A 405 11.94 8.36 11.11
C LEU A 405 11.76 9.89 10.98
N ASP A 406 11.99 10.66 12.04
CA ASP A 406 11.99 12.13 11.99
C ASP A 406 13.12 12.66 11.11
N GLY A 407 14.30 12.02 11.15
CA GLY A 407 15.46 12.39 10.33
C GLY A 407 15.39 11.94 8.87
N ALA A 408 14.57 10.93 8.57
CA ALA A 408 14.37 10.41 7.22
C ALA A 408 13.50 11.34 6.35
N ILE A 409 12.70 12.21 6.97
CA ILE A 409 11.93 13.22 6.25
C ILE A 409 12.88 14.33 5.79
N VAL A 410 12.90 14.60 4.48
CA VAL A 410 13.51 15.83 3.96
C VAL A 410 12.78 17.02 4.58
N ALA A 411 13.51 17.90 5.29
CA ALA A 411 12.91 19.08 5.90
C ALA A 411 12.05 19.83 4.87
N TRP A 412 10.80 20.14 5.22
CA TRP A 412 9.83 20.80 4.33
C TRP A 412 10.37 22.07 3.68
N GLU A 413 11.20 22.81 4.42
CA GLU A 413 11.88 24.04 3.96
C GLU A 413 12.82 23.81 2.77
N VAL A 414 13.33 22.59 2.57
CA VAL A 414 14.17 22.21 1.42
C VAL A 414 13.30 21.90 0.19
N LEU A 415 12.07 21.43 0.39
CA LEU A 415 11.11 21.13 -0.68
C LEU A 415 10.42 22.39 -1.22
N ASP A 416 10.25 23.43 -0.37
CA ASP A 416 9.67 24.72 -0.77
C ASP A 416 10.51 25.49 -1.81
N GLY A 417 11.79 25.15 -1.97
CA GLY A 417 12.66 25.73 -3.00
C GLY A 417 12.52 25.09 -4.39
N SER A 418 11.89 23.92 -4.48
CA SER A 418 11.59 23.26 -5.75
C SER A 418 10.15 23.57 -6.14
N GLU A 419 9.92 24.60 -6.95
CA GLU A 419 8.62 24.78 -7.61
C GLU A 419 8.24 23.44 -8.27
N PRO A 420 7.15 22.78 -7.84
CA PRO A 420 6.65 21.62 -8.54
C PRO A 420 6.22 22.11 -9.91
N ARG A 421 7.06 21.86 -10.93
CA ARG A 421 6.76 22.17 -12.32
C ARG A 421 5.61 21.26 -12.74
N LEU A 422 4.38 21.68 -12.47
CA LEU A 422 3.12 21.13 -13.00
C LEU A 422 3.01 21.40 -14.51
N HIS A 423 4.11 21.28 -15.25
CA HIS A 423 4.13 21.45 -16.70
C HIS A 423 3.33 20.30 -17.31
N GLY A 424 2.14 20.62 -17.82
CA GLY A 424 1.29 19.70 -18.57
C GLY A 424 -0.11 19.48 -17.99
N ILE A 425 -0.36 19.84 -16.72
CA ILE A 425 -1.72 19.78 -16.17
C ILE A 425 -2.40 21.12 -16.43
N ASN A 426 -3.37 21.13 -17.36
CA ASN A 426 -4.26 22.26 -17.53
C ASN A 426 -5.18 22.36 -16.32
N VAL A 427 -4.76 23.15 -15.33
CA VAL A 427 -5.46 23.37 -14.07
C VAL A 427 -6.91 23.83 -14.30
N HIS A 428 -7.15 24.59 -15.36
CA HIS A 428 -8.49 25.04 -15.75
C HIS A 428 -9.40 23.85 -16.14
N ASP A 429 -8.89 22.91 -16.94
CA ASP A 429 -9.66 21.71 -17.35
C ASP A 429 -9.89 20.75 -16.19
N ALA A 430 -8.94 20.65 -15.26
CA ALA A 430 -9.10 19.88 -14.04
C ALA A 430 -10.17 20.51 -13.13
N ALA A 431 -10.09 21.82 -12.88
CA ALA A 431 -11.05 22.57 -12.08
C ALA A 431 -12.47 22.47 -12.67
N HIS A 432 -12.60 22.65 -13.98
CA HIS A 432 -13.88 22.57 -14.68
C HIS A 432 -14.52 21.17 -14.59
N ARG A 433 -13.75 20.10 -14.83
CA ARG A 433 -14.26 18.72 -14.68
C ARG A 433 -14.74 18.42 -13.26
N HIS A 434 -14.00 18.89 -12.24
CA HIS A 434 -14.38 18.67 -10.85
C HIS A 434 -15.60 19.49 -10.43
N ALA A 435 -15.74 20.72 -10.92
CA ALA A 435 -16.93 21.54 -10.67
C ALA A 435 -18.18 20.87 -11.27
N LEU A 436 -18.09 20.36 -12.50
CA LEU A 436 -19.18 19.64 -13.17
C LEU A 436 -19.59 18.35 -12.41
N ASP A 437 -18.62 17.53 -12.00
CA ASP A 437 -18.90 16.30 -11.25
C ASP A 437 -19.56 16.63 -9.90
N SER A 438 -19.05 17.65 -9.20
CA SER A 438 -19.59 18.07 -7.90
C SER A 438 -21.03 18.58 -8.01
N ALA A 439 -21.32 19.46 -8.96
CA ALA A 439 -22.67 19.96 -9.16
C ALA A 439 -23.63 18.89 -9.69
N SER A 440 -23.18 17.97 -10.54
CA SER A 440 -23.96 16.79 -10.94
C SER A 440 -24.35 15.93 -9.73
N ARG A 441 -23.45 15.76 -8.75
CA ARG A 441 -23.74 15.05 -7.50
C ARG A 441 -24.75 15.80 -6.64
N VAL A 442 -24.58 17.11 -6.47
CA VAL A 442 -25.53 17.95 -5.72
C VAL A 442 -26.93 17.89 -6.33
N ARG A 443 -27.06 17.96 -7.67
CA ARG A 443 -28.35 17.76 -8.37
C ARG A 443 -28.91 16.35 -8.18
N THR A 444 -28.05 15.33 -8.21
CA THR A 444 -28.46 13.94 -8.00
C THR A 444 -28.99 13.73 -6.58
N GLU A 445 -28.31 14.23 -5.56
CA GLU A 445 -28.80 14.17 -4.18
C GLU A 445 -30.05 15.04 -3.97
N GLY A 446 -30.10 16.22 -4.60
CA GLY A 446 -31.28 17.08 -4.63
C GLY A 446 -32.51 16.38 -5.18
N SER A 447 -32.36 15.58 -6.24
CA SER A 447 -33.46 14.81 -6.82
C SER A 447 -34.06 13.76 -5.88
N ARG A 448 -33.31 13.37 -4.83
CA ARG A 448 -33.75 12.41 -3.80
C ARG A 448 -34.43 13.08 -2.62
N ALA A 449 -34.34 14.41 -2.50
CA ALA A 449 -35.01 15.15 -1.43
C ALA A 449 -36.53 15.08 -1.59
N ARG A 450 -37.23 14.72 -0.50
CA ARG A 450 -38.69 14.53 -0.49
C ARG A 450 -39.46 15.69 0.16
N THR A 451 -38.77 16.58 0.86
CA THR A 451 -39.36 17.75 1.51
C THR A 451 -39.06 19.00 0.69
N PRO A 452 -40.03 19.92 0.53
CA PRO A 452 -39.87 21.11 -0.30
C PRO A 452 -38.72 22.01 0.18
N GLU A 453 -38.48 22.09 1.49
CA GLU A 453 -37.39 22.89 2.09
C GLU A 453 -36.01 22.31 1.76
N LYS A 454 -35.91 20.99 1.62
CA LYS A 454 -34.67 20.35 1.16
C LYS A 454 -34.52 20.55 -0.34
N LEU A 455 -35.57 20.34 -1.12
CA LEU A 455 -35.55 20.54 -2.57
C LEU A 455 -35.08 21.96 -2.95
N SER A 456 -35.53 22.99 -2.24
CA SER A 456 -35.06 24.37 -2.47
C SER A 456 -33.58 24.55 -2.13
N GLY A 457 -33.08 23.90 -1.07
CA GLY A 457 -31.66 23.95 -0.69
C GLY A 457 -30.70 23.22 -1.64
N TRP A 458 -31.21 22.32 -2.49
CA TRP A 458 -30.41 21.56 -3.45
C TRP A 458 -30.49 22.09 -4.90
N GLN A 459 -31.28 23.13 -5.16
CA GLN A 459 -31.36 23.77 -6.46
C GLN A 459 -30.13 24.66 -6.68
N LEU A 460 -29.12 24.11 -7.37
CA LEU A 460 -28.01 24.90 -7.89
C LEU A 460 -28.45 25.67 -9.14
N ASP A 461 -28.09 26.95 -9.19
CA ASP A 461 -28.16 27.71 -10.43
C ASP A 461 -27.24 27.03 -11.48
N PRO A 462 -27.67 26.88 -12.75
CA PRO A 462 -26.84 26.32 -13.81
C PRO A 462 -25.48 27.03 -13.98
N THR A 463 -25.35 28.29 -13.55
CA THR A 463 -24.14 29.09 -13.66
C THR A 463 -23.15 28.85 -12.51
N THR A 464 -23.59 28.30 -11.37
CA THR A 464 -22.73 28.02 -10.20
C THR A 464 -21.57 27.07 -10.54
N GLU A 465 -21.79 26.11 -11.46
CA GLU A 465 -20.74 25.22 -11.96
C GLU A 465 -19.56 25.97 -12.60
N SER A 466 -19.89 26.94 -13.45
CA SER A 466 -18.90 27.74 -14.17
C SER A 466 -18.19 28.72 -13.23
N ALA A 467 -18.91 29.28 -12.26
CA ALA A 467 -18.34 30.19 -11.26
C ALA A 467 -17.34 29.46 -10.33
N VAL A 468 -17.69 28.27 -9.83
CA VAL A 468 -16.78 27.45 -8.98
C VAL A 468 -15.55 27.00 -9.76
N ALA A 469 -15.71 26.59 -11.03
CA ALA A 469 -14.58 26.23 -11.89
C ALA A 469 -13.60 27.39 -12.08
N ARG A 470 -14.12 28.61 -12.33
CA ARG A 470 -13.30 29.81 -12.49
C ARG A 470 -12.60 30.22 -11.19
N PHE A 471 -13.29 30.12 -10.05
CA PHE A 471 -12.68 30.38 -8.73
C PHE A 471 -11.51 29.45 -8.43
N VAL A 472 -11.68 28.13 -8.63
CA VAL A 472 -10.59 27.17 -8.38
C VAL A 472 -9.42 27.40 -9.33
N ALA A 473 -9.68 27.71 -10.60
CA ALA A 473 -8.63 28.04 -11.55
C ALA A 473 -7.89 29.34 -11.17
N ALA A 474 -8.60 30.36 -10.72
CA ALA A 474 -8.03 31.63 -10.25
C ALA A 474 -7.16 31.45 -9.00
N ALA A 475 -7.63 30.66 -8.02
CA ALA A 475 -6.90 30.38 -6.78
C ALA A 475 -5.62 29.56 -7.02
N ALA A 476 -5.65 28.60 -7.94
CA ALA A 476 -4.51 27.74 -8.23
C ALA A 476 -3.46 28.40 -9.15
N SER A 477 -3.83 29.46 -9.87
CA SER A 477 -2.93 30.21 -10.75
C SER A 477 -2.50 31.56 -10.18
N ASP A 478 -2.98 31.91 -8.98
CA ASP A 478 -2.82 33.23 -8.33
C ASP A 478 -3.20 34.41 -9.25
N THR A 479 -4.18 34.20 -10.14
CA THR A 479 -4.65 35.24 -11.05
C THR A 479 -6.14 35.50 -10.87
N ASN A 480 -6.50 36.77 -10.65
CA ASN A 480 -7.88 37.27 -10.66
C ASN A 480 -8.82 36.65 -9.59
N LEU A 481 -8.28 36.27 -8.44
CA LEU A 481 -9.05 35.65 -7.35
C LEU A 481 -10.22 36.53 -6.87
N ASP A 482 -10.01 37.84 -6.73
CA ASP A 482 -11.05 38.78 -6.29
C ASP A 482 -12.25 38.83 -7.25
N ALA A 483 -11.99 38.78 -8.57
CA ALA A 483 -13.05 38.76 -9.58
C ALA A 483 -13.82 37.43 -9.53
N ALA A 484 -13.12 36.31 -9.28
CA ALA A 484 -13.77 35.00 -9.17
C ALA A 484 -14.55 34.83 -7.86
N ILE A 485 -14.14 35.49 -6.78
CA ILE A 485 -14.91 35.57 -5.53
C ILE A 485 -16.18 36.40 -5.75
N ALA A 486 -16.07 37.55 -6.41
CA ALA A 486 -17.23 38.40 -6.72
C ALA A 486 -18.27 37.68 -7.60
N GLU A 487 -17.86 36.75 -8.45
CA GLU A 487 -18.79 35.90 -9.23
C GLU A 487 -19.44 34.77 -8.42
N LEU A 488 -18.84 34.38 -7.28
CA LEU A 488 -19.42 33.40 -6.34
C LEU A 488 -20.40 34.03 -5.35
N ASP A 489 -20.21 35.32 -5.06
CA ASP A 489 -21.16 36.17 -4.32
C ASP A 489 -22.38 36.50 -5.22
N LEU A 490 -23.08 35.45 -5.66
CA LEU A 490 -24.37 35.54 -6.33
C LEU A 490 -25.27 36.42 -5.47
N GLU A 491 -25.60 37.60 -5.98
CA GLU A 491 -26.43 38.62 -5.33
C GLU A 491 -27.63 37.95 -4.65
N GLU A 492 -27.81 38.19 -3.34
CA GLU A 492 -29.04 37.78 -2.66
C GLU A 492 -30.22 38.30 -3.48
N PRO A 493 -31.18 37.45 -3.87
CA PRO A 493 -32.29 37.90 -4.68
C PRO A 493 -33.00 39.05 -3.94
N ASP A 494 -33.02 40.24 -4.53
CA ASP A 494 -33.80 41.38 -4.04
C ASP A 494 -35.29 40.96 -3.97
N ASP A 495 -35.77 40.68 -2.76
CA ASP A 495 -37.16 40.29 -2.45
C ASP A 495 -38.22 41.36 -2.82
#